data_AF-A0AAE5IVC9-F1
#
_entry.id   AF-A0AAE5IVC9-F1
#
_cell.length_a   1.000
_cell.length_b   1.000
_cell.length_c   1.000
_cell.angle_alpha   90.00
_cell.angle_beta   90.00
_cell.angle_gamma   90.00
#
_symmetry.space_group_name_H-M   'P 1'
#
loop_
_entity.id
_entity.type
_entity.pdbx_description
1 polymer ?
#
loop_
_entity_poly.entity_id
_entity_poly.type
_entity_poly.pdbx_seq_one_letter_code
_entity_poly.pdbx_strand_id
1 'polypeptide(L)'
;MHRGVDGPRYTPRLRLKPKAPGTGYVDGAWWPHSRSLVDELPDLLAVLSVRLGPIERVVYSLANWFRTPDRIVALGRSVRLDGYHYQPMNTVYVVGVNRDRLTLLVLAPETDPGYSHRTMMRAAAPNNATTADDLLMTDVRRATSRADRELAESRWDGEGGASAR
;
A
#
# COMPACT_ATOMS: atom_id res chain seq x y z
N MET A 1 8.60 4.97 36.17
CA MET A 1 8.95 5.29 34.77
C MET A 1 9.12 4.00 33.98
N HIS A 2 8.10 3.59 33.22
CA HIS A 2 8.21 2.50 32.24
C HIS A 2 7.77 3.05 30.89
N ARG A 3 8.72 3.21 29.96
CA ARG A 3 8.43 3.46 28.55
C ARG A 3 7.92 2.13 27.97
N GLY A 4 6.61 2.04 27.76
CA GLY A 4 6.07 1.03 26.86
C GLY A 4 6.62 1.32 25.46
N VAL A 5 7.46 0.43 24.94
CA VAL A 5 7.63 0.32 23.49
C VAL A 5 6.34 -0.33 23.03
N ASP A 6 5.31 0.48 22.81
CA ASP A 6 4.05 -0.02 22.28
C ASP A 6 4.35 -0.53 20.87
N GLY A 7 4.33 -1.85 20.71
CA GLY A 7 4.29 -2.50 19.40
C GLY A 7 3.05 -2.06 18.61
N PRO A 8 2.97 -2.39 17.33
CA PRO A 8 1.87 -1.96 16.49
C PRO A 8 0.52 -2.42 17.08
N ARG A 9 -0.43 -1.50 17.22
CA ARG A 9 -1.79 -1.77 17.73
C ARG A 9 -2.55 -2.67 16.76
N TYR A 10 -2.32 -2.49 15.46
CA TYR A 10 -2.78 -3.35 14.38
C TYR A 10 -1.59 -3.77 13.52
N THR A 11 -1.55 -5.04 13.10
CA THR A 11 -0.50 -5.49 12.19
C THR A 11 -0.68 -4.84 10.81
N PRO A 12 0.25 -3.99 10.35
CA PRO A 12 0.12 -3.36 9.04
C PRO A 12 0.08 -4.42 7.95
N ARG A 13 -0.89 -4.31 7.02
CA ARG A 13 -0.93 -5.15 5.82
C ARG A 13 0.17 -4.69 4.86
N LEU A 14 1.39 -5.18 5.09
CA LEU A 14 2.61 -4.74 4.44
C LEU A 14 3.35 -5.92 3.80
N ARG A 15 3.87 -5.72 2.59
CA ARG A 15 4.79 -6.65 1.92
C ARG A 15 5.98 -5.86 1.39
N LEU A 16 7.19 -6.28 1.75
CA LEU A 16 8.43 -5.64 1.34
C LEU A 16 9.27 -6.61 0.50
N LYS A 17 10.01 -6.04 -0.46
CA LYS A 17 11.11 -6.75 -1.11
C LYS A 17 12.17 -7.13 -0.07
N PRO A 18 12.87 -8.27 -0.24
CA PRO A 18 14.06 -8.58 0.54
C PRO A 18 15.06 -7.42 0.52
N LYS A 19 15.88 -7.31 1.58
CA LYS A 19 16.94 -6.31 1.61
C LYS A 19 18.02 -6.69 0.60
N ALA A 20 17.99 -6.06 -0.55
CA ALA A 20 18.92 -6.19 -1.66
C ALA A 20 19.20 -4.79 -2.24
N PRO A 21 20.24 -4.61 -3.09
CA PRO A 21 20.40 -3.36 -3.84
C PRO A 21 19.09 -2.98 -4.52
N GLY A 22 18.65 -1.73 -4.34
CA GLY A 22 17.33 -1.29 -4.76
C GLY A 22 17.16 -1.39 -6.27
N THR A 23 16.40 -2.36 -6.73
CA THR A 23 15.97 -2.48 -8.14
C THR A 23 14.50 -2.11 -8.25
N GLY A 24 14.15 -1.25 -9.21
CA GLY A 24 12.75 -0.87 -9.51
C GLY A 24 12.28 0.41 -8.83
N TYR A 25 10.98 0.72 -8.99
CA TYR A 25 10.37 1.98 -8.55
C TYR A 25 9.76 1.94 -7.14
N VAL A 26 9.41 0.75 -6.65
CA VAL A 26 8.83 0.54 -5.31
C VAL A 26 9.61 -0.53 -4.56
N ASP A 27 9.73 -0.38 -3.24
CA ASP A 27 10.37 -1.33 -2.31
C ASP A 27 9.37 -2.34 -1.72
N GLY A 28 8.08 -2.15 -1.98
CA GLY A 28 7.01 -2.97 -1.48
C GLY A 28 5.64 -2.32 -1.67
N ALA A 29 4.64 -2.91 -1.02
CA ALA A 29 3.28 -2.41 -1.03
C ALA A 29 2.65 -2.49 0.36
N TRP A 30 1.75 -1.55 0.62
CA TRP A 30 1.02 -1.38 1.86
C TRP A 30 -0.47 -1.18 1.56
N TRP A 31 -1.32 -1.89 2.30
CA TRP A 31 -2.77 -1.77 2.21
C TRP A 31 -3.34 -1.23 3.55
N PRO A 32 -3.47 0.10 3.71
CA PRO A 32 -4.03 0.71 4.91
C PRO A 32 -5.41 0.20 5.26
N HIS A 33 -5.75 0.15 6.55
CA HIS A 33 -7.11 -0.19 7.00
C HIS A 33 -8.11 0.95 6.79
N SER A 34 -7.64 2.19 6.72
CA SER A 34 -8.45 3.41 6.60
C SER A 34 -7.76 4.51 5.77
N ARG A 35 -8.49 5.57 5.42
CA ARG A 35 -7.92 6.80 4.83
C ARG A 35 -7.37 7.80 5.86
N SER A 36 -7.33 7.42 7.13
CA SER A 36 -6.78 8.25 8.20
C SER A 36 -5.29 7.96 8.36
N LEU A 37 -4.44 8.76 7.69
CA LEU A 37 -3.00 8.51 7.70
C LEU A 37 -2.41 8.55 9.12
N VAL A 38 -2.94 9.40 10.00
CA VAL A 38 -2.46 9.52 11.39
C VAL A 38 -2.71 8.27 12.23
N ASP A 39 -3.77 7.51 11.93
CA ASP A 39 -4.10 6.28 12.66
C ASP A 39 -3.26 5.11 12.19
N GLU A 40 -2.87 5.11 10.91
CA GLU A 40 -2.09 4.04 10.30
C GLU A 40 -0.58 4.16 10.55
N LEU A 41 -0.05 5.38 10.56
CA LEU A 41 1.39 5.61 10.57
C LEU A 41 2.11 5.06 11.81
N PRO A 42 1.62 5.16 13.05
CA PRO A 42 2.33 4.64 14.21
C PRO A 42 2.74 3.17 14.04
N ASP A 43 1.81 2.34 13.58
CA ASP A 43 2.03 0.90 13.41
C ASP A 43 2.91 0.60 12.20
N LEU A 44 2.69 1.29 11.08
CA LEU A 44 3.55 1.17 9.90
C LEU A 44 5.00 1.55 10.23
N LEU A 45 5.21 2.66 10.92
CA LEU A 45 6.54 3.17 11.26
C LEU A 45 7.25 2.27 12.27
N ALA A 46 6.52 1.65 13.21
CA ALA A 46 7.08 0.65 14.11
C ALA A 46 7.77 -0.48 13.33
N VAL A 47 7.10 -1.03 12.32
CA VAL A 47 7.65 -2.11 11.47
C VAL A 47 8.80 -1.62 10.60
N LEU A 48 8.64 -0.46 9.94
CA LEU A 48 9.66 0.04 9.00
C LEU A 48 10.95 0.52 9.70
N SER A 49 10.85 0.96 10.96
CA SER A 49 12.01 1.40 11.74
C SER A 49 13.05 0.30 11.95
N VAL A 50 12.66 -0.98 11.86
CA VAL A 50 13.60 -2.12 11.93
C VAL A 50 14.59 -2.09 10.75
N ARG A 51 14.16 -1.64 9.57
CA ARG A 51 15.00 -1.57 8.36
C ARG A 51 15.65 -0.21 8.17
N LEU A 52 14.92 0.87 8.44
CA LEU A 52 15.36 2.26 8.20
C LEU A 52 16.02 2.93 9.41
N GLY A 53 15.93 2.33 10.60
CA GLY A 53 16.27 3.00 11.85
C GLY A 53 15.26 4.11 12.19
N PRO A 54 15.70 5.15 12.92
CA PRO A 54 14.83 6.26 13.29
C PRO A 54 14.27 6.99 12.07
N ILE A 55 12.96 7.21 12.07
CA ILE A 55 12.25 7.86 10.97
C ILE A 55 12.23 9.38 11.16
N GLU A 56 12.52 10.11 10.09
CA GLU A 56 12.47 11.58 10.07
C GLU A 56 11.16 12.09 9.46
N ARG A 57 10.72 11.46 8.37
CA ARG A 57 9.71 12.03 7.50
C ARG A 57 8.95 10.97 6.70
N VAL A 58 7.67 11.24 6.49
CA VAL A 58 6.78 10.53 5.59
C VAL A 58 6.30 11.49 4.52
N VAL A 59 6.40 11.09 3.27
CA VAL A 59 5.96 11.88 2.10
C VAL A 59 4.84 11.10 1.42
N TYR A 60 3.70 11.75 1.14
CA TYR A 60 2.49 11.05 0.70
C TYR A 60 1.67 11.85 -0.31
N SER A 61 0.93 11.15 -1.17
CA SER A 61 0.01 11.78 -2.12
C SER A 61 -1.25 12.29 -1.40
N LEU A 62 -1.56 13.58 -1.52
CA LEU A 62 -2.75 14.18 -0.88
C LEU A 62 -4.09 13.63 -1.42
N ALA A 63 -4.09 12.96 -2.58
CA ALA A 63 -5.31 12.42 -3.18
C ALA A 63 -5.91 11.25 -2.39
N ASN A 64 -5.12 10.56 -1.58
CA ASN A 64 -5.50 9.26 -1.00
C ASN A 64 -5.85 9.29 0.49
N TRP A 65 -5.65 10.43 1.14
CA TRP A 65 -5.71 10.53 2.59
C TRP A 65 -6.59 11.69 3.01
N PHE A 66 -7.23 11.57 4.17
CA PHE A 66 -7.85 12.70 4.81
C PHE A 66 -6.82 13.75 5.23
N ARG A 67 -7.30 14.97 5.47
CA ARG A 67 -6.47 16.09 5.90
C ARG A 67 -5.64 15.69 7.12
N THR A 68 -4.33 15.86 6.99
CA THR A 68 -3.34 15.39 7.97
C THR A 68 -2.64 16.61 8.58
N PRO A 69 -2.25 16.59 9.87
CA PRO A 69 -1.35 17.60 10.41
C PRO A 69 0.05 17.50 9.77
N ASP A 70 0.84 18.57 9.87
CA ASP A 70 2.20 18.62 9.32
C ASP A 70 3.19 17.68 10.05
N ARG A 71 2.83 17.24 11.26
CA ARG A 71 3.65 16.38 12.11
C ARG A 71 2.78 15.46 12.96
N ILE A 72 3.32 14.28 13.24
CA ILE A 72 2.82 13.38 14.28
C ILE A 72 3.95 12.99 15.22
N VAL A 73 3.60 12.43 16.38
CA VAL A 73 4.57 11.74 17.24
C VAL A 73 4.40 10.24 17.04
N ALA A 74 5.46 9.56 16.62
CA ALA A 74 5.51 8.11 16.47
C ALA A 74 6.85 7.60 17.03
N LEU A 75 6.83 6.47 17.72
CA LEU A 75 8.03 5.87 18.35
C LEU A 75 8.81 6.88 19.22
N GLY A 76 8.09 7.76 19.93
CA GLY A 76 8.66 8.80 20.79
C GLY A 76 9.39 9.92 20.03
N ARG A 77 9.21 10.05 18.71
CA ARG A 77 9.84 11.07 17.87
C ARG A 77 8.81 11.86 17.08
N SER A 78 9.09 13.13 16.83
CA SER A 78 8.32 13.93 15.88
C SER A 78 8.69 13.53 14.46
N VAL A 79 7.71 13.07 13.69
CA VAL A 79 7.84 12.70 12.28
C VAL A 79 7.11 13.73 11.43
N ARG A 80 7.80 14.27 10.42
CA ARG A 80 7.21 15.23 9.49
C ARG A 80 6.34 14.54 8.45
N LEU A 81 5.16 15.08 8.18
CA LEU A 81 4.24 14.60 7.17
C LEU A 81 4.19 15.61 6.02
N ASP A 82 4.70 15.20 4.86
CA ASP A 82 4.77 16.06 3.69
C ASP A 82 3.81 15.54 2.61
N GLY A 83 2.67 16.23 2.47
CA GLY A 83 1.72 15.98 1.39
C GLY A 83 2.20 16.58 0.07
N TYR A 84 2.04 15.85 -1.03
CA TYR A 84 2.31 16.36 -2.38
C TYR A 84 1.15 16.07 -3.35
N HIS A 85 1.05 16.89 -4.40
CA HIS A 85 0.00 16.79 -5.42
C HIS A 85 0.44 16.13 -6.75
N TYR A 86 1.74 16.17 -7.10
CA TYR A 86 2.19 16.00 -8.50
C TYR A 86 3.17 14.83 -8.78
N GLN A 87 3.18 13.77 -7.97
CA GLN A 87 4.05 12.59 -8.14
C GLN A 87 3.23 11.30 -8.01
N PRO A 88 3.72 10.08 -8.33
CA PRO A 88 2.82 8.98 -8.68
C PRO A 88 1.75 8.79 -7.62
N MET A 89 0.50 8.80 -8.12
CA MET A 89 -0.65 8.58 -7.28
C MET A 89 -0.46 7.22 -6.61
N ASN A 90 -0.87 7.09 -5.35
CA ASN A 90 -0.75 5.81 -4.63
C ASN A 90 0.67 5.42 -4.20
N THR A 91 1.54 6.39 -3.90
CA THR A 91 2.80 6.09 -3.20
C THR A 91 2.94 6.81 -1.87
N VAL A 92 3.65 6.15 -0.94
CA VAL A 92 4.15 6.73 0.31
C VAL A 92 5.65 6.47 0.39
N TYR A 93 6.41 7.53 0.66
CA TYR A 93 7.84 7.43 0.94
C TYR A 93 8.08 7.56 2.43
N VAL A 94 8.88 6.66 2.99
CA VAL A 94 9.31 6.72 4.39
C VAL A 94 10.82 6.94 4.40
N VAL A 95 11.25 8.03 5.03
CA VAL A 95 12.64 8.48 5.02
C VAL A 95 13.20 8.41 6.45
N GLY A 96 14.26 7.60 6.61
CA GLY A 96 15.04 7.53 7.83
C GLY A 96 15.97 8.73 7.99
N VAL A 97 16.43 8.97 9.23
CA VAL A 97 17.38 10.06 9.54
C VAL A 97 18.69 9.93 8.76
N ASN A 98 19.10 8.70 8.44
CA ASN A 98 20.29 8.42 7.63
C ASN A 98 20.08 8.64 6.13
N ARG A 99 18.93 9.20 5.73
CA ARG A 99 18.47 9.39 4.35
C ARG A 99 18.17 8.12 3.56
N ASP A 100 18.27 6.95 4.18
CA ASP A 100 17.68 5.72 3.66
C ASP A 100 16.17 5.91 3.46
N ARG A 101 15.65 5.40 2.35
CA ARG A 101 14.24 5.57 1.97
C ARG A 101 13.63 4.25 1.58
N LEU A 102 12.38 4.05 1.96
CA LEU A 102 11.49 3.04 1.37
C LEU A 102 10.37 3.74 0.61
N THR A 103 10.14 3.28 -0.62
CA THR A 103 9.00 3.67 -1.45
C THR A 103 7.95 2.57 -1.42
N LEU A 104 6.74 2.87 -0.95
CA LEU A 104 5.65 1.91 -0.89
C LEU A 104 4.55 2.27 -1.89
N LEU A 105 4.10 1.28 -2.66
CA LEU A 105 2.80 1.32 -3.31
C LEU A 105 1.70 1.26 -2.24
N VAL A 106 0.70 2.12 -2.35
CA VAL A 106 -0.47 2.17 -1.45
C VAL A 106 -1.69 1.67 -2.20
N LEU A 107 -2.45 0.77 -1.59
CA LEU A 107 -3.75 0.36 -2.12
C LEU A 107 -4.87 1.03 -1.31
N ALA A 108 -5.93 1.50 -1.98
CA ALA A 108 -7.06 2.09 -1.27
C ALA A 108 -7.67 1.08 -0.29
N PRO A 109 -8.14 1.49 0.91
CA PRO A 109 -8.69 0.57 1.90
C PRO A 109 -9.83 -0.31 1.37
N GLU A 110 -10.63 0.22 0.45
CA GLU A 110 -11.81 -0.43 -0.16
C GLU A 110 -11.46 -1.31 -1.36
N THR A 111 -10.19 -1.39 -1.73
CA THR A 111 -9.76 -2.25 -2.83
C THR A 111 -10.09 -3.71 -2.52
N ASP A 112 -10.59 -4.44 -3.52
CA ASP A 112 -10.90 -5.86 -3.40
C ASP A 112 -9.74 -6.65 -2.72
N PRO A 113 -10.03 -7.53 -1.74
CA PRO A 113 -8.98 -8.26 -1.05
C PRO A 113 -8.13 -9.15 -1.96
N GLY A 114 -8.73 -9.80 -2.96
CA GLY A 114 -8.03 -10.70 -3.89
C GLY A 114 -7.10 -9.94 -4.83
N TYR A 115 -7.55 -8.79 -5.32
CA TYR A 115 -6.74 -7.81 -6.04
C TYR A 115 -5.59 -7.34 -5.16
N SER A 116 -5.88 -6.90 -3.95
CA SER A 116 -4.89 -6.27 -3.08
C SER A 116 -3.77 -7.23 -2.75
N HIS A 117 -4.13 -8.46 -2.40
CA HIS A 117 -3.16 -9.52 -2.15
C HIS A 117 -2.21 -9.75 -3.33
N ARG A 118 -2.74 -9.89 -4.55
CA ARG A 118 -1.95 -10.18 -5.75
C ARG A 118 -1.04 -9.02 -6.13
N THR A 119 -1.55 -7.79 -6.09
CA THR A 119 -0.78 -6.58 -6.38
C THR A 119 0.35 -6.40 -5.37
N MET A 120 0.08 -6.63 -4.07
CA MET A 120 1.10 -6.56 -3.02
C MET A 120 2.19 -7.62 -3.20
N MET A 121 1.83 -8.85 -3.55
CA MET A 121 2.79 -9.92 -3.82
C MET A 121 3.72 -9.59 -4.99
N ARG A 122 3.19 -8.95 -6.04
CA ARG A 122 3.99 -8.48 -7.18
C ARG A 122 4.92 -7.34 -6.79
N ALA A 123 4.42 -6.32 -6.11
CA ALA A 123 5.22 -5.18 -5.69
C ALA A 123 6.42 -5.59 -4.80
N ALA A 124 6.25 -6.65 -4.00
CA ALA A 124 7.28 -7.20 -3.13
C ALA A 124 8.19 -8.25 -3.80
N ALA A 125 7.98 -8.60 -5.07
CA ALA A 125 8.83 -9.57 -5.76
C ALA A 125 10.25 -9.00 -5.95
N PRO A 126 11.33 -9.78 -5.67
CA PRO A 126 12.70 -9.25 -5.57
C PRO A 126 13.18 -8.46 -6.80
N ASN A 127 12.83 -8.93 -8.00
CA ASN A 127 13.30 -8.35 -9.27
C ASN A 127 12.24 -7.47 -9.96
N ASN A 128 11.16 -7.11 -9.27
CA ASN A 128 10.11 -6.31 -9.90
C ASN A 128 10.56 -4.86 -10.12
N ALA A 129 10.61 -4.43 -11.38
CA ALA A 129 10.96 -3.08 -11.79
C ALA A 129 9.78 -2.27 -12.35
N THR A 130 8.55 -2.73 -12.14
CA THR A 130 7.33 -2.07 -12.61
C THR A 130 7.04 -0.79 -11.80
N THR A 131 6.50 0.23 -12.46
CA THR A 131 6.07 1.48 -11.81
C THR A 131 4.83 1.25 -10.92
N ALA A 132 4.54 2.19 -10.01
CA ALA A 132 3.33 2.12 -9.19
C ALA A 132 2.06 2.12 -10.06
N ASP A 133 2.01 2.98 -11.08
CA ASP A 133 0.87 3.10 -11.99
C ASP A 133 0.68 1.83 -12.83
N ASP A 134 1.76 1.24 -13.35
CA ASP A 134 1.68 0.01 -14.12
C ASP A 134 1.24 -1.17 -13.26
N LEU A 135 1.67 -1.25 -11.99
CA LEU A 135 1.21 -2.27 -11.05
C LEU A 135 -0.30 -2.19 -10.83
N LEU A 136 -0.84 -0.97 -10.70
CA LEU A 136 -2.28 -0.75 -10.55
C LEU A 136 -3.03 -1.04 -11.85
N MET A 137 -2.60 -0.48 -12.99
CA MET A 137 -3.28 -0.65 -14.28
C MET A 137 -3.29 -2.11 -14.76
N THR A 138 -2.19 -2.82 -14.54
CA THR A 138 -2.05 -4.23 -14.93
C THR A 138 -2.97 -5.15 -14.13
N ASP A 139 -3.22 -4.83 -12.86
CA ASP A 139 -4.14 -5.60 -12.03
C ASP A 139 -5.59 -5.16 -12.21
N VAL A 140 -5.87 -3.87 -12.51
CA VAL A 140 -7.24 -3.38 -12.81
C VAL A 140 -7.77 -4.11 -14.05
N ARG A 141 -6.98 -4.13 -15.14
CA ARG A 141 -7.34 -4.84 -16.38
C ARG A 141 -7.65 -6.32 -16.14
N ARG A 142 -6.91 -6.98 -15.25
CA ARG A 142 -7.15 -8.40 -14.91
C ARG A 142 -8.38 -8.60 -14.03
N ALA A 143 -8.64 -7.70 -13.08
CA ALA A 143 -9.85 -7.75 -12.25
C ALA A 143 -11.10 -7.58 -13.10
N THR A 144 -11.12 -6.59 -14.01
CA THR A 144 -12.22 -6.39 -14.95
C THR A 144 -12.45 -7.63 -15.81
N SER A 145 -11.38 -8.22 -16.38
CA SER A 145 -11.51 -9.45 -17.19
C SER A 145 -12.07 -10.67 -16.43
N ARG A 146 -11.85 -10.76 -15.12
CA ARG A 146 -12.41 -11.83 -14.28
C ARG A 146 -13.87 -11.58 -13.97
N ALA A 147 -14.22 -10.35 -13.59
CA ALA A 147 -15.60 -9.96 -13.36
C ALA A 147 -16.45 -10.15 -14.64
N ASP A 148 -15.92 -9.77 -15.80
CA ASP A 148 -16.59 -9.98 -17.09
C ASP A 148 -16.81 -11.47 -17.38
N ARG A 149 -15.84 -12.33 -17.03
CA ARG A 149 -15.95 -13.78 -17.18
C ARG A 149 -16.99 -14.38 -16.23
N GLU A 150 -16.99 -13.98 -14.97
CA GLU A 150 -17.97 -14.44 -13.96
C GLU A 150 -19.39 -13.96 -14.30
N LEU A 151 -19.54 -12.74 -14.81
CA LEU A 151 -20.81 -12.21 -15.33
C LEU A 151 -21.26 -12.96 -16.59
N ALA A 152 -20.34 -13.31 -17.48
CA ALA A 152 -20.65 -14.14 -18.63
C ALA A 152 -21.13 -15.53 -18.17
N GLU A 153 -20.39 -16.20 -17.29
CA GLU A 153 -20.74 -17.52 -16.73
C GLU A 153 -22.12 -17.48 -16.03
N SER A 154 -22.39 -16.46 -15.22
CA SER A 154 -23.70 -16.27 -14.56
C SER A 154 -24.85 -16.02 -15.55
N ARG A 155 -24.55 -15.39 -16.69
CA ARG A 155 -25.54 -15.19 -17.78
C ARG A 155 -25.81 -16.50 -18.52
N TRP A 156 -24.79 -17.32 -18.77
CA TRP A 156 -24.95 -18.64 -19.41
C TRP A 156 -25.80 -19.59 -18.55
N ASP A 157 -25.66 -19.53 -17.22
CA ASP A 157 -26.46 -20.33 -16.29
C ASP A 157 -27.94 -19.92 -16.23
N GLY A 158 -28.26 -18.68 -16.63
CA GLY A 158 -29.63 -18.14 -16.65
C GLY A 158 -30.43 -18.40 -17.94
N GLU A 159 -29.76 -18.72 -19.05
CA GLU A 159 -30.40 -18.86 -20.38
C GLU A 159 -30.61 -20.33 -20.80
N GLY A 160 -30.16 -21.28 -19.97
CA GLY A 160 -30.28 -22.73 -20.18
C GLY A 160 -31.66 -23.30 -19.91
N GLY A 161 -32.73 -22.69 -20.42
CA GLY A 161 -34.08 -23.22 -20.19
C GLY A 161 -35.23 -22.53 -20.92
N ALA A 162 -35.34 -22.70 -22.23
CA ALA A 162 -36.64 -22.91 -22.88
C ALA A 162 -36.47 -23.56 -24.26
N SER A 163 -37.03 -24.76 -24.35
CA SER A 163 -36.93 -25.70 -25.45
C SER A 163 -37.66 -25.23 -26.71
N ALA A 164 -37.17 -25.72 -27.85
CA ALA A 164 -37.91 -25.83 -29.08
C ALA A 164 -39.26 -26.53 -28.87
N ARG A 165 -40.34 -25.97 -29.43
CA ARG A 165 -41.47 -26.67 -30.02
C ARG A 165 -42.36 -25.69 -30.78
#